data_AF-A0A963HE78-F1
#
_entry.id   AF-A0A963HE78-F1
#
_cell.length_a   1.000
_cell.length_b   1.000
_cell.length_c   1.000
_cell.angle_alpha   90.00
_cell.angle_beta   90.00
_cell.angle_gamma   90.00
#
_symmetry.space_group_name_H-M   'P 1'
#
loop_
_entity.id
_entity.type
_entity.pdbx_description
1 polymer ?
#
loop_
_entity_poly.entity_id
_entity_poly.type
_entity_poly.pdbx_seq_one_letter_code
_entity_poly.pdbx_strand_id
1 'polypeptide(L)'
;MKLAANFAACALLASPLAGSNAVAAEAAGPAVIELTQLPCQFLESEGGTDHGYRSTNIKDCEAINARTGAARVDHAKPLQLKAGRYIFRVTNRDVPYELGFWLRGDGISGRVTLPSVSGGG
;
A
#
# COMPACT_ATOMS: atom_id res chain seq x y z
N MET A 1 13.60 80.43 -1.72
CA MET A 1 13.19 79.05 -2.06
C MET A 1 13.53 78.17 -0.86
N LYS A 2 12.54 77.80 -0.04
CA LYS A 2 12.73 76.97 1.17
C LYS A 2 12.17 75.57 0.87
N LEU A 3 13.00 74.53 0.88
CA LEU A 3 12.54 73.15 0.97
C LEU A 3 13.02 72.59 2.30
N ALA A 4 12.06 72.29 3.17
CA ALA A 4 12.26 71.65 4.46
C ALA A 4 12.37 70.14 4.27
N ALA A 5 13.33 69.53 4.98
CA ALA A 5 13.48 68.10 5.10
C ALA A 5 12.40 67.53 6.03
N ASN A 6 11.66 66.53 5.58
CA ASN A 6 10.81 65.70 6.44
C ASN A 6 11.33 64.27 6.44
N PHE A 7 11.97 63.91 7.56
CA PHE A 7 12.25 62.53 7.95
C PHE A 7 10.92 61.85 8.30
N ALA A 8 10.51 60.87 7.48
CA ALA A 8 9.44 59.94 7.86
C ALA A 8 10.07 58.66 8.39
N ALA A 9 10.08 58.54 9.72
CA ALA A 9 10.44 57.31 10.43
C ALA A 9 9.36 56.25 10.17
N CYS A 10 9.73 55.17 9.47
CA CYS A 10 8.86 54.02 9.28
C CYS A 10 9.05 53.06 10.47
N ALA A 11 8.08 53.07 11.38
CA ALA A 11 8.08 52.20 12.56
C ALA A 11 7.91 50.73 12.15
N LEU A 12 8.90 49.90 12.53
CA LEU A 12 8.87 48.45 12.42
C LEU A 12 7.79 47.88 13.35
N LEU A 13 6.66 47.46 12.79
CA LEU A 13 5.68 46.63 13.48
C LEU A 13 6.19 45.18 13.52
N ALA A 14 6.86 44.82 14.61
CA ALA A 14 7.16 43.44 14.95
C ALA A 14 5.83 42.70 15.25
N SER A 15 5.32 41.96 14.27
CA SER A 15 4.19 41.05 14.47
C SER A 15 4.72 39.73 15.06
N PRO A 16 4.24 39.27 16.22
CA PRO A 16 4.55 37.94 16.69
C PRO A 16 3.76 36.94 15.85
N LEU A 17 4.43 36.24 14.93
CA LEU A 17 3.92 35.01 14.32
C LEU A 17 3.95 33.90 15.39
N ALA A 18 3.07 34.03 16.38
CA ALA A 18 2.71 32.96 17.29
C ALA A 18 1.64 32.10 16.59
N GLY A 19 2.01 30.89 16.19
CA GLY A 19 1.07 29.96 15.59
C GLY A 19 1.72 28.85 14.77
N SER A 20 2.79 28.24 15.28
CA SER A 20 3.20 26.91 14.81
C SER A 20 2.12 25.92 15.21
N ASN A 21 1.05 25.82 14.41
CA ASN A 21 0.14 24.69 14.44
C ASN A 21 0.91 23.48 13.87
N ALA A 22 1.78 22.90 14.69
CA ALA A 22 2.26 21.55 14.47
C ALA A 22 1.03 20.65 14.56
N VAL A 23 0.49 20.28 13.41
CA VAL A 23 -0.49 19.20 13.30
C VAL A 23 0.23 17.96 13.81
N ALA A 24 -0.04 17.59 15.06
CA ALA A 24 0.31 16.28 15.57
C ALA A 24 -0.53 15.28 14.77
N ALA A 25 0.03 14.81 13.65
CA ALA A 25 -0.46 13.61 13.00
C ALA A 25 -0.31 12.49 14.04
N GLU A 26 -1.44 12.05 14.58
CA GLU A 26 -1.48 10.84 15.39
C GLU A 26 -0.82 9.74 14.58
N ALA A 27 0.36 9.31 15.03
CA ALA A 27 1.10 8.22 14.43
C ALA A 27 0.38 6.92 14.79
N ALA A 28 -0.84 6.73 14.27
CA ALA A 28 -1.41 5.41 14.13
C ALA A 28 -0.32 4.54 13.50
N GLY A 29 0.02 3.45 14.17
CA GLY A 29 1.02 2.50 13.69
C GLY A 29 0.72 2.08 12.24
N PRO A 30 1.71 1.51 11.54
CA PRO A 30 1.48 1.05 10.16
C PRO A 30 0.25 0.15 10.10
N ALA A 31 -0.63 0.40 9.14
CA ALA A 31 -1.84 -0.40 8.97
C ALA A 31 -1.44 -1.86 8.70
N VAL A 32 -2.06 -2.79 9.43
CA VAL A 32 -1.81 -4.22 9.29
C VAL A 32 -2.82 -4.81 8.31
N ILE A 33 -2.32 -5.42 7.24
CA ILE A 33 -3.11 -6.14 6.23
C ILE A 33 -2.85 -7.62 6.45
N GLU A 34 -3.89 -8.35 6.83
CA GLU A 34 -3.82 -9.79 7.05
C GLU A 34 -4.21 -10.53 5.78
N LEU A 35 -3.38 -11.51 5.41
CA LEU A 35 -3.60 -12.36 4.24
C LEU A 35 -3.36 -13.82 4.62
N THR A 36 -4.27 -14.68 4.23
CA THR A 36 -4.19 -16.13 4.38
C THR A 36 -3.96 -16.75 3.02
N GLN A 37 -2.80 -17.38 2.86
CA GLN A 37 -2.45 -18.11 1.65
C GLN A 37 -2.83 -19.58 1.80
N LEU A 38 -3.76 -20.01 0.94
CA LEU A 38 -4.13 -21.40 0.70
C LEU A 38 -3.41 -21.92 -0.53
N PRO A 39 -3.49 -23.23 -0.85
CA PRO A 39 -2.98 -23.73 -2.12
C PRO A 39 -3.52 -22.90 -3.29
N CYS A 40 -2.59 -22.27 -4.03
CA CYS A 40 -2.89 -21.47 -5.23
C CYS A 40 -3.79 -20.23 -5.04
N GLN A 41 -4.04 -19.77 -3.80
CA GLN A 41 -5.03 -18.73 -3.50
C GLN A 41 -4.64 -17.83 -2.31
N PHE A 42 -5.02 -16.56 -2.38
CA PHE A 42 -5.14 -15.69 -1.19
C PHE A 42 -6.62 -15.47 -0.86
N LEU A 43 -7.03 -15.83 0.36
CA LEU A 43 -8.44 -15.88 0.74
C LEU A 43 -9.11 -14.50 0.74
N GLU A 44 -8.46 -13.51 1.34
CA GLU A 44 -8.99 -12.15 1.54
C GLU A 44 -9.00 -11.33 0.24
N SER A 45 -8.07 -11.62 -0.67
CA SER A 45 -8.05 -10.99 -2.01
C SER A 45 -9.24 -11.43 -2.87
N GLU A 46 -9.80 -12.60 -2.55
CA GLU A 46 -10.90 -13.25 -3.29
C GLU A 46 -12.20 -13.22 -2.46
N GLY A 47 -12.36 -12.17 -1.64
CA GLY A 47 -13.60 -11.90 -0.90
C GLY A 47 -13.93 -12.92 0.20
N GLY A 48 -12.94 -13.69 0.66
CA GLY A 48 -13.13 -14.73 1.67
C GLY A 48 -13.65 -16.06 1.13
N THR A 49 -13.73 -16.24 -0.19
CA THR A 49 -14.24 -17.47 -0.81
C THR A 49 -13.13 -18.48 -0.97
N ASP A 50 -13.17 -19.61 -0.28
CA ASP A 50 -12.24 -20.72 -0.50
C ASP A 50 -12.63 -21.49 -1.78
N HIS A 51 -11.73 -21.55 -2.77
CA HIS A 51 -11.97 -22.25 -4.03
C HIS A 51 -11.72 -23.76 -3.94
N GLY A 52 -11.23 -24.26 -2.81
CA GLY A 52 -10.99 -25.68 -2.56
C GLY A 52 -9.83 -26.24 -3.40
N TYR A 53 -8.93 -25.39 -3.88
CA TYR A 53 -7.76 -25.83 -4.63
C TYR A 53 -6.88 -26.73 -3.77
N ARG A 54 -6.33 -27.76 -4.42
CA ARG A 54 -5.40 -28.71 -3.81
C ARG A 54 -4.17 -28.78 -4.67
N SER A 55 -3.02 -28.72 -4.04
CA SER A 55 -1.72 -28.77 -4.71
C SER A 55 -0.67 -29.22 -3.71
N THR A 56 0.28 -30.02 -4.18
CA THR A 56 1.47 -30.41 -3.40
C THR A 56 2.74 -29.78 -3.95
N ASN A 57 2.66 -29.03 -5.06
CA ASN A 57 3.79 -28.38 -5.69
C ASN A 57 3.36 -27.15 -6.52
N ILE A 58 4.32 -26.25 -6.79
CA ILE A 58 4.07 -24.98 -7.47
C ILE A 58 3.51 -25.12 -8.91
N LYS A 59 3.86 -26.19 -9.64
CA LYS A 59 3.41 -26.37 -11.03
C LYS A 59 1.91 -26.58 -11.13
N ASP A 60 1.31 -27.21 -10.12
CA ASP A 60 -0.15 -27.34 -10.03
C ASP A 60 -0.81 -25.96 -9.97
N CYS A 61 -0.22 -25.04 -9.18
CA CYS A 61 -0.73 -23.68 -9.05
C CYS A 61 -0.50 -22.83 -10.31
N GLU A 62 0.63 -22.99 -11.00
CA GLU A 62 0.83 -22.37 -12.31
C GLU A 62 -0.25 -22.82 -13.30
N ALA A 63 -0.55 -24.13 -13.36
CA ALA A 63 -1.57 -24.68 -14.23
C ALA A 63 -3.00 -24.27 -13.84
N ILE A 64 -3.30 -24.14 -12.53
CA ILE A 64 -4.58 -23.62 -12.04
C ILE A 64 -4.70 -22.13 -12.40
N ASN A 65 -3.69 -21.32 -12.09
CA ASN A 65 -3.69 -19.88 -12.35
C ASN A 65 -3.75 -19.55 -13.85
N ALA A 66 -3.12 -20.35 -14.71
CA ALA A 66 -3.23 -20.20 -16.16
C ALA A 66 -4.67 -20.36 -16.67
N ARG A 67 -5.49 -21.18 -15.98
CA ARG A 67 -6.89 -21.45 -16.36
C ARG A 67 -7.89 -20.54 -15.67
N THR A 68 -7.66 -20.19 -14.40
CA THR A 68 -8.64 -19.49 -13.55
C THR A 68 -8.25 -18.07 -13.18
N GLY A 69 -6.98 -17.69 -13.38
CA GLY A 69 -6.42 -16.44 -12.88
C GLY A 69 -7.12 -15.19 -13.42
N ALA A 70 -7.41 -15.14 -14.72
CA ALA A 70 -8.08 -13.98 -15.33
C ALA A 70 -9.46 -13.73 -14.71
N ALA A 71 -10.30 -14.76 -14.67
CA ALA A 71 -11.63 -14.67 -14.07
C ALA A 71 -11.57 -14.31 -12.58
N ARG A 72 -10.60 -14.85 -11.83
CA ARG A 72 -10.40 -14.53 -10.41
C ARG A 72 -10.00 -13.08 -10.20
N VAL A 73 -9.13 -12.54 -11.06
CA VAL A 73 -8.76 -11.11 -11.01
C VAL A 73 -9.95 -10.21 -11.33
N ASP A 74 -10.78 -10.57 -12.30
CA ASP A 74 -11.98 -9.79 -12.67
C ASP A 74 -12.99 -9.69 -11.53
N HIS A 75 -13.02 -10.68 -10.63
CA HIS A 75 -13.89 -10.71 -9.45
C HIS A 75 -13.19 -10.27 -8.15
N ALA A 76 -11.87 -10.14 -8.15
CA ALA A 76 -11.09 -9.74 -6.99
C ALA A 76 -11.34 -8.25 -6.68
N LYS A 77 -11.25 -7.91 -5.39
CA LYS A 77 -11.29 -6.51 -4.96
C LYS A 77 -9.87 -5.99 -4.79
N PRO A 78 -9.40 -5.04 -5.61
CA PRO A 78 -8.07 -4.47 -5.45
C PRO A 78 -7.91 -3.80 -4.08
N LEU A 79 -6.72 -3.97 -3.49
CA LEU A 79 -6.36 -3.24 -2.27
C LEU A 79 -6.06 -1.78 -2.61
N GLN A 80 -6.89 -0.87 -2.07
CA GLN A 80 -6.69 0.56 -2.22
C GLN A 80 -5.84 1.10 -1.07
N LEU A 81 -4.53 1.20 -1.31
CA LEU A 81 -3.56 1.66 -0.32
C LEU A 81 -3.30 3.16 -0.50
N LYS A 82 -3.45 3.93 0.59
CA LYS A 82 -3.00 5.32 0.62
C LYS A 82 -1.48 5.34 0.73
N ALA A 83 -0.84 6.46 0.41
CA ALA A 83 0.58 6.62 0.67
C ALA A 83 0.85 6.48 2.18
N GLY A 84 1.80 5.61 2.57
CA GLY A 84 2.09 5.36 3.97
C GLY A 84 2.86 4.05 4.22
N ARG A 85 3.01 3.71 5.50
CA ARG A 85 3.64 2.46 5.95
C ARG A 85 2.58 1.40 6.23
N TYR A 86 2.83 0.18 5.80
CA TYR A 86 1.96 -0.98 5.97
C TYR A 86 2.74 -2.18 6.49
N ILE A 87 2.08 -3.04 7.24
CA ILE A 87 2.56 -4.38 7.60
C ILE A 87 1.66 -5.38 6.89
N PHE A 88 2.21 -6.18 5.99
CA PHE A 88 1.53 -7.36 5.45
C PHE A 88 1.86 -8.56 6.34
N ARG A 89 0.84 -9.12 6.98
CA ARG A 89 0.96 -10.32 7.80
C ARG A 89 0.37 -11.48 7.00
N VAL A 90 1.24 -12.31 6.45
CA VAL A 90 0.87 -13.45 5.60
C VAL A 90 0.94 -14.74 6.41
N THR A 91 -0.15 -15.50 6.39
CA THR A 91 -0.25 -16.84 6.99
C THR A 91 -0.36 -17.88 5.89
N ASN A 92 0.59 -18.80 5.81
CA ASN A 92 0.48 -19.95 4.91
C ASN A 92 -0.27 -21.08 5.62
N ARG A 93 -1.38 -21.55 5.03
CA ARG A 93 -2.20 -22.65 5.56
C ARG A 93 -2.30 -23.76 4.53
N ASP A 94 -1.95 -24.97 4.93
CA ASP A 94 -2.02 -26.19 4.11
C ASP A 94 -1.22 -26.13 2.79
N VAL A 95 -0.13 -25.35 2.75
CA VAL A 95 0.77 -25.23 1.59
C VAL A 95 2.10 -25.94 1.86
N PRO A 96 2.33 -27.16 1.32
CA PRO A 96 3.51 -27.97 1.62
C PRO A 96 4.71 -27.66 0.69
N TYR A 97 4.86 -26.41 0.26
CA TYR A 97 5.95 -25.97 -0.63
C TYR A 97 6.34 -24.53 -0.34
N GLU A 98 7.55 -24.15 -0.74
CA GLU A 98 8.07 -22.79 -0.58
C GLU A 98 7.26 -21.78 -1.39
N LEU A 99 7.06 -20.59 -0.81
CA LEU A 99 6.22 -19.54 -1.35
C LEU A 99 6.92 -18.20 -1.28
N GLY A 100 6.66 -17.35 -2.28
CA GLY A 100 6.98 -15.94 -2.24
C GLY A 100 5.70 -15.11 -2.14
N PHE A 101 5.76 -14.03 -1.35
CA PHE A 101 4.71 -13.01 -1.34
C PHE A 101 5.01 -11.91 -2.36
N TRP A 102 4.05 -11.55 -3.21
CA TRP A 102 4.23 -10.51 -4.22
C TRP A 102 3.10 -9.50 -4.15
N LEU A 103 3.44 -8.23 -3.92
CA LEU A 103 2.56 -7.11 -4.23
C LEU A 103 2.79 -6.68 -5.67
N ARG A 104 1.70 -6.38 -6.38
CA ARG A 104 1.74 -5.84 -7.74
C ARG A 104 0.70 -4.75 -7.87
N GLY A 105 1.10 -3.65 -8.49
CA GLY A 105 0.17 -2.61 -8.89
C GLY A 105 -0.65 -3.02 -10.10
N ASP A 106 -1.87 -2.50 -10.17
CA ASP A 106 -2.72 -2.64 -11.35
C ASP A 106 -2.35 -1.64 -12.46
N GLY A 107 -2.56 -2.03 -13.71
CA GLY A 107 -2.27 -1.22 -14.90
C GLY A 107 -0.77 -1.01 -15.19
N ILE A 108 -0.47 -0.31 -16.29
CA ILE A 108 0.91 -0.02 -16.71
C ILE A 108 1.61 0.86 -15.67
N SER A 109 0.94 1.89 -15.17
CA SER A 109 1.46 2.74 -14.11
C SER A 109 1.75 1.93 -12.86
N GLY A 110 0.84 1.06 -12.41
CA GLY A 110 1.07 0.24 -11.23
C GLY A 110 2.19 -0.78 -11.38
N ARG A 111 2.35 -1.38 -12.57
CA ARG A 111 3.48 -2.29 -12.84
C ARG A 111 4.84 -1.59 -12.85
N VAL A 112 4.88 -0.28 -13.12
CA VAL A 112 6.10 0.52 -13.19
C VAL A 112 6.39 1.27 -11.89
N THR A 113 5.36 1.69 -11.14
CA THR A 113 5.51 2.62 -10.00
C THR A 113 5.10 2.05 -8.64
N LEU A 114 4.38 0.93 -8.58
CA LEU A 114 3.95 0.32 -7.33
C LEU A 114 4.90 -0.82 -6.94
N PRO A 115 5.03 -1.12 -5.63
CA PRO A 115 6.09 -2.01 -5.15
C PRO A 115 5.96 -3.40 -5.78
N SER A 116 7.05 -3.87 -6.41
CA SER A 116 7.28 -5.29 -6.69
C SER A 116 8.16 -5.82 -5.57
N VAL A 117 7.57 -6.09 -4.40
CA VAL A 117 8.28 -6.68 -3.26
C VAL A 117 8.04 -8.18 -3.24
N SER A 118 9.12 -8.96 -3.39
CA SER A 118 9.14 -10.40 -3.12
C SER A 118 9.44 -10.60 -1.64
N GLY A 119 8.45 -11.04 -0.86
CA GLY A 119 8.66 -11.61 0.46
C GLY A 119 9.00 -13.08 0.31
N GLY A 120 10.28 -13.36 0.06
CA GLY A 120 10.88 -14.67 -0.08
C GLY A 120 12.33 -14.43 -0.50
N GLY A 121 13.28 -14.95 0.28
CA GLY A 121 14.73 -14.74 0.06
C GLY A 121 15.22 -15.12 -1.32
#